data_AF-A0A538PDT9-F1
#
_entry.id   AF-A0A538PDT9-F1
#
_cell.length_a   1.000
_cell.length_b   1.000
_cell.length_c   1.000
_cell.angle_alpha   90.00
_cell.angle_beta   90.00
_cell.angle_gamma   90.00
#
_symmetry.space_group_name_H-M   'P 1'
#
loop_
_entity.id
_entity.type
_entity.pdbx_description
1 polymer ?
#
loop_
_entity_poly.entity_id
_entity_poly.type
_entity_poly.pdbx_seq_one_letter_code
_entity_poly.pdbx_strand_id
1 'polypeptide(L)'
;MKTQNLLLVLAAVQSAVSAWAASNQGYVVHEWGTFTSVQGGDGVPIAWNSLETTKLPKFVHDWTKPGPNCLPVGGLNRGSKSAFITLQRMETPVIYFYSQTEGIVDVAVRFPHGLITEWYPQADEI
;
A
#
# COMPACT_ATOMS: atom_id res chain seq x y z
N MET A 1 36.09 7.13 -40.66
CA MET A 1 34.75 6.50 -40.66
C MET A 1 34.50 5.64 -39.42
N LYS A 2 35.34 4.63 -39.08
CA LYS A 2 35.11 3.74 -37.91
C LYS A 2 35.15 4.45 -36.55
N THR A 3 36.06 5.41 -36.35
CA THR A 3 36.20 6.20 -35.11
C THR A 3 35.08 7.23 -34.91
N GLN A 4 34.60 7.84 -35.99
CA GLN A 4 33.44 8.74 -35.97
C GLN A 4 32.17 8.01 -35.57
N ASN A 5 31.94 6.81 -36.11
CA ASN A 5 30.79 5.97 -35.75
C ASN A 5 30.87 5.52 -34.28
N LEU A 6 32.07 5.22 -33.76
CA LEU A 6 32.27 4.86 -32.36
C LEU A 6 31.97 6.04 -31.41
N LEU A 7 32.41 7.26 -31.74
CA LEU A 7 32.12 8.47 -30.98
C LEU A 7 30.63 8.82 -30.98
N LEU A 8 29.95 8.64 -32.11
CA LEU A 8 28.50 8.83 -32.24
C LEU A 8 27.71 7.82 -31.39
N VAL A 9 28.14 6.55 -31.37
CA VAL A 9 27.51 5.52 -30.53
C VAL A 9 27.74 5.81 -29.04
N LEU A 10 28.96 6.22 -28.65
CA LEU A 10 29.26 6.56 -27.26
C LEU A 10 28.42 7.76 -26.79
N ALA A 11 28.29 8.80 -27.62
CA ALA A 11 27.47 9.97 -27.32
C ALA A 11 25.97 9.63 -27.23
N ALA A 12 25.47 8.73 -28.08
CA ALA A 12 24.10 8.26 -28.04
C ALA A 12 23.81 7.46 -26.76
N VAL A 13 24.73 6.58 -26.34
CA VAL A 13 24.63 5.82 -25.09
C VAL A 13 24.64 6.75 -23.88
N GLN A 14 25.51 7.77 -23.86
CA GLN A 14 25.59 8.72 -22.76
C GLN A 14 24.33 9.58 -22.64
N SER A 15 23.77 10.02 -23.78
CA SER A 15 22.50 10.74 -23.85
C SER A 15 21.32 9.91 -23.31
N ALA A 16 21.27 8.63 -23.65
CA ALA A 16 20.23 7.72 -23.19
C ALA A 16 20.29 7.48 -21.67
N VAL A 17 21.50 7.35 -21.11
CA VAL A 17 21.70 7.16 -19.66
C VAL A 17 21.31 8.43 -18.88
N SER A 18 21.65 9.62 -19.37
CA SER A 18 21.27 10.89 -18.73
C SER A 18 19.77 11.15 -18.78
N ALA A 19 19.09 10.79 -19.87
CA ALA A 19 17.63 10.91 -19.99
C ALA A 19 16.90 9.96 -19.01
N TRP A 20 17.44 8.75 -18.79
CA TRP A 20 16.88 7.78 -17.85
C TRP A 20 17.10 8.18 -16.37
N ALA A 21 18.24 8.81 -16.05
CA ALA A 21 18.50 9.34 -14.72
C ALA A 21 17.65 10.58 -14.39
N ALA A 22 17.32 11.40 -15.39
CA ALA A 22 16.48 12.59 -15.24
C ALA A 22 14.99 12.27 -15.07
N SER A 23 14.50 11.13 -15.56
CA SER A 23 13.07 10.77 -15.50
C SER A 23 12.58 10.34 -14.12
N ASN A 24 13.46 10.24 -13.11
CA ASN A 24 13.11 9.72 -11.78
C ASN A 24 13.31 10.74 -10.63
N GLN A 25 13.56 12.02 -10.94
CA GLN A 25 13.97 13.02 -9.94
C GLN A 25 12.83 13.82 -9.31
N GLY A 26 11.57 13.44 -9.56
CA GLY A 26 10.42 14.26 -9.18
C GLY A 26 9.34 13.57 -8.38
N TYR A 27 9.29 12.23 -8.33
CA TYR A 27 8.19 11.48 -7.72
C TYR A 27 8.72 10.49 -6.68
N VAL A 28 8.27 10.61 -5.43
CA VAL A 28 8.66 9.74 -4.32
C VAL A 28 7.41 9.25 -3.62
N VAL A 29 7.38 7.96 -3.28
CA VAL A 29 6.28 7.35 -2.52
C VAL A 29 6.83 6.80 -1.22
N HIS A 30 6.22 7.19 -0.10
CA HIS A 30 6.55 6.64 1.22
C HIS A 30 5.32 5.97 1.83
N GLU A 31 5.49 4.74 2.30
CA GLU A 31 4.52 4.07 3.15
C GLU A 31 4.96 4.17 4.60
N TRP A 32 4.02 4.54 5.48
CA TRP A 32 4.23 4.61 6.92
C TRP A 32 3.08 3.92 7.64
N GLY A 33 3.39 3.13 8.65
CA GLY A 33 2.37 2.46 9.45
C GLY A 33 2.95 1.66 10.60
N THR A 34 2.07 1.18 11.45
CA THR A 34 2.43 0.32 12.59
C THR A 34 1.95 -1.09 12.32
N PHE A 35 2.83 -2.05 12.58
CA PHE A 35 2.48 -3.46 12.71
C PHE A 35 2.58 -3.88 14.18
N THR A 36 1.57 -4.60 14.64
CA THR A 36 1.53 -5.16 15.99
C THR A 36 1.61 -6.67 15.89
N SER A 37 2.61 -7.25 16.55
CA SER A 37 2.74 -8.70 16.75
C SER A 37 2.92 -8.99 18.24
N VAL A 38 2.45 -10.15 18.67
CA VAL A 38 2.63 -10.63 20.05
C VAL A 38 3.50 -11.87 19.98
N GLN A 39 4.51 -11.97 20.83
CA GLN A 39 5.44 -13.10 20.89
C GLN A 39 5.47 -13.68 22.29
N GLY A 40 5.71 -14.99 22.38
CA GLY A 40 5.99 -15.66 23.63
C GLY A 40 7.36 -15.27 24.19
N GLY A 41 7.64 -15.70 25.42
CA GLY A 41 8.98 -15.51 26.02
C GLY A 41 10.10 -16.25 25.28
N ASP A 42 9.73 -17.15 24.38
CA ASP A 42 10.60 -17.89 23.45
C ASP A 42 10.81 -17.17 22.10
N GLY A 43 10.19 -16.00 21.89
CA GLY A 43 10.27 -15.24 20.63
C GLY A 43 9.37 -15.78 19.51
N VAL A 44 8.51 -16.76 19.79
CA VAL A 44 7.59 -17.33 18.79
C VAL A 44 6.33 -16.46 18.67
N PRO A 45 5.90 -16.05 17.47
CA PRO A 45 4.66 -15.30 17.27
C PRO A 45 3.43 -16.06 17.76
N ILE A 46 2.56 -15.37 18.51
CA ILE A 46 1.33 -15.91 19.06
C ILE A 46 0.14 -15.42 18.23
N ALA A 47 -0.72 -16.35 17.84
CA ALA A 47 -2.00 -16.03 17.21
C ALA A 47 -2.90 -15.35 18.23
N TRP A 48 -3.28 -14.11 17.96
CA TRP A 48 -4.05 -13.29 18.90
C TRP A 48 -5.14 -12.49 18.18
N ASN A 49 -6.13 -12.07 18.94
CA ASN A 49 -7.18 -11.18 18.48
C ASN A 49 -7.19 -9.93 19.36
N SER A 50 -7.19 -8.76 18.73
CA SER A 50 -7.36 -7.50 19.44
C SER A 50 -8.82 -7.37 19.85
N LEU A 51 -9.07 -7.47 21.16
CA LEU A 51 -10.40 -7.21 21.73
C LEU A 51 -10.78 -5.73 21.63
N GLU A 52 -9.80 -4.86 21.42
CA GLU A 52 -10.01 -3.44 21.16
C GLU A 52 -10.20 -3.20 19.67
N THR A 53 -11.40 -2.76 19.28
CA THR A 53 -11.67 -2.17 17.97
C THR A 53 -11.86 -0.67 18.12
N THR A 54 -10.92 0.11 17.62
CA THR A 54 -11.02 1.57 17.62
C THR A 54 -12.23 2.03 16.83
N LYS A 55 -12.98 3.01 17.36
CA LYS A 55 -14.04 3.67 16.62
C LYS A 55 -13.44 4.44 15.45
N LEU A 56 -13.60 3.91 14.24
CA LEU A 56 -13.10 4.56 13.02
C LEU A 56 -13.79 5.91 12.77
N PRO A 57 -13.06 6.88 12.20
CA PRO A 57 -13.69 8.06 11.62
C PRO A 57 -14.78 7.68 10.62
N LYS A 58 -15.83 8.51 10.50
CA LYS A 58 -17.01 8.19 9.67
C LYS A 58 -16.69 8.02 8.18
N PHE A 59 -15.63 8.66 7.69
CA PHE A 59 -15.20 8.59 6.30
C PHE A 59 -14.42 7.32 5.95
N VAL A 60 -13.97 6.53 6.94
CA VAL A 60 -13.27 5.28 6.69
C VAL A 60 -14.29 4.20 6.34
N HIS A 61 -13.99 3.42 5.31
CA HIS A 61 -14.80 2.31 4.84
C HIS A 61 -14.38 1.00 5.52
N ASP A 62 -15.34 0.11 5.66
CA ASP A 62 -15.15 -1.25 6.17
C ASP A 62 -16.19 -2.18 5.51
N TRP A 63 -16.12 -3.48 5.77
CA TRP A 63 -17.02 -4.46 5.16
C TRP A 63 -18.51 -4.33 5.54
N THR A 64 -18.85 -3.53 6.56
CA THR A 64 -20.25 -3.21 6.92
C THR A 64 -20.76 -1.98 6.17
N LYS A 65 -19.85 -1.08 5.77
CA LYS A 65 -20.11 0.14 5.01
C LYS A 65 -19.03 0.36 3.93
N PRO A 66 -18.97 -0.50 2.90
CA PRO A 66 -17.83 -0.54 1.98
C PRO A 66 -17.84 0.57 0.91
N GLY A 67 -18.82 1.48 0.98
CA GLY A 67 -18.98 2.59 0.03
C GLY A 67 -19.65 2.16 -1.28
N PRO A 68 -19.69 3.06 -2.28
CA PRO A 68 -20.30 2.76 -3.58
C PRO A 68 -19.58 1.60 -4.29
N ASN A 69 -20.30 0.90 -5.17
CA ASN A 69 -19.78 -0.22 -5.98
C ASN A 69 -19.35 -1.48 -5.21
N CYS A 70 -19.50 -1.51 -3.88
CA CYS A 70 -19.23 -2.68 -3.05
C CYS A 70 -20.47 -3.08 -2.23
N LEU A 71 -20.78 -4.37 -2.16
CA LEU A 71 -21.87 -4.88 -1.32
C LEU A 71 -21.36 -5.14 0.10
N PRO A 72 -22.12 -4.75 1.15
CA PRO A 72 -21.74 -5.06 2.51
C PRO A 72 -21.75 -6.58 2.73
N VAL A 73 -20.76 -7.08 3.47
CA VAL A 73 -20.74 -8.47 3.90
C VAL A 73 -21.82 -8.63 4.97
N GLY A 74 -22.81 -9.49 4.72
CA GLY A 74 -24.01 -9.65 5.56
C GLY A 74 -23.72 -9.86 7.06
N GLY A 75 -24.75 -9.67 7.90
CA GLY A 75 -24.70 -9.43 9.36
C GLY A 75 -24.04 -10.47 10.29
N LEU A 76 -23.21 -11.38 9.78
CA LEU A 76 -22.40 -12.32 10.56
C LEU A 76 -21.00 -11.78 10.91
N ASN A 77 -20.73 -10.47 10.79
CA ASN A 77 -19.43 -9.82 11.08
C ASN A 77 -18.22 -10.44 10.36
N ARG A 78 -18.44 -11.17 9.24
CA ARG A 78 -17.38 -11.94 8.55
C ARG A 78 -16.25 -11.10 7.95
N GLY A 79 -16.38 -9.77 7.92
CA GLY A 79 -15.31 -8.84 7.53
C GLY A 79 -14.86 -7.89 8.65
N SER A 80 -15.41 -8.01 9.86
CA SER A 80 -15.03 -7.12 10.97
C SER A 80 -13.63 -7.46 11.46
N LYS A 81 -12.82 -6.42 11.76
CA LYS A 81 -11.45 -6.55 12.27
C LYS A 81 -11.34 -7.45 13.51
N SER A 82 -12.38 -7.48 14.35
CA SER A 82 -12.44 -8.30 15.56
C SER A 82 -12.81 -9.76 15.31
N ALA A 83 -13.21 -10.15 14.09
CA ALA A 83 -13.50 -11.54 13.77
C ALA A 83 -12.22 -12.37 13.49
N PHE A 84 -11.07 -11.70 13.32
CA PHE A 84 -9.84 -12.35 12.87
C PHE A 84 -8.83 -12.53 14.00
N ILE A 85 -8.41 -13.79 14.18
CA ILE A 85 -7.21 -14.15 14.93
C ILE A 85 -6.04 -14.12 13.96
N THR A 86 -5.01 -13.34 14.28
CA THR A 86 -3.88 -13.05 13.37
C THR A 86 -2.55 -13.09 14.13
N LEU A 87 -1.45 -13.39 13.44
CA LEU A 87 -0.10 -13.29 14.00
C LEU A 87 0.41 -11.83 14.00
N GLN A 88 -0.09 -11.04 13.07
CA GLN A 88 0.28 -9.64 12.90
C GLN A 88 -0.94 -8.84 12.44
N ARG A 89 -1.07 -7.61 12.95
CA ARG A 89 -2.11 -6.65 12.54
C ARG A 89 -1.45 -5.36 12.09
N MET A 90 -1.99 -4.75 11.05
CA MET A 90 -1.66 -3.38 10.68
C MET A 90 -2.77 -2.46 11.16
N GLU A 91 -2.41 -1.32 11.74
CA GLU A 91 -3.40 -0.37 12.26
C GLU A 91 -3.82 0.64 11.19
N THR A 92 -2.89 1.47 10.74
CA THR A 92 -3.18 2.63 9.89
C THR A 92 -2.03 2.89 8.92
N PRO A 93 -1.79 2.00 7.93
CA PRO A 93 -0.83 2.32 6.88
C PRO A 93 -1.31 3.55 6.09
N VAL A 94 -0.40 4.48 5.83
CA VAL A 94 -0.60 5.69 5.05
C VAL A 94 0.45 5.73 3.96
N ILE A 95 0.02 6.04 2.73
CA ILE A 95 0.91 6.20 1.57
C ILE A 95 0.96 7.68 1.21
N TYR A 96 2.16 8.26 1.26
CA TYR A 96 2.43 9.64 0.88
C TYR A 96 3.03 9.69 -0.52
N PHE A 97 2.44 10.51 -1.38
CA PHE A 97 2.91 10.75 -2.74
C PHE A 97 3.51 12.16 -2.81
N TYR A 98 4.80 12.24 -3.11
CA TYR A 98 5.52 13.49 -3.29
C TYR A 98 5.81 13.67 -4.78
N SER A 99 5.40 14.80 -5.35
CA SER A 99 5.66 15.13 -6.75
C SER A 99 6.01 16.61 -6.90
N GLN A 100 6.88 16.95 -7.86
CA GLN A 100 7.10 18.35 -8.26
C GLN A 100 5.94 18.91 -9.10
N THR A 101 5.09 18.04 -9.65
CA THR A 101 3.93 18.40 -10.48
C THR A 101 2.69 17.64 -10.05
N GLU A 102 1.51 18.23 -10.23
CA GLU A 102 0.24 17.53 -10.00
C GLU A 102 0.06 16.35 -10.98
N GLY A 103 -0.60 15.30 -10.52
CA GLY A 103 -0.83 14.09 -11.32
C GLY A 103 -1.87 13.17 -10.69
N ILE A 104 -2.39 12.25 -11.51
CA ILE A 104 -3.28 11.18 -11.09
C ILE A 104 -2.43 9.94 -10.78
N VAL A 105 -2.76 9.22 -9.70
CA VAL A 105 -2.07 8.00 -9.30
C VAL A 105 -3.07 6.84 -9.21
N ASP A 106 -2.71 5.73 -9.84
CA ASP A 106 -3.43 4.47 -9.70
C ASP A 106 -2.69 3.59 -8.69
N VAL A 107 -3.38 3.16 -7.64
CA VAL A 107 -2.78 2.46 -6.50
C VAL A 107 -3.44 1.11 -6.31
N ALA A 108 -2.63 0.05 -6.35
CA ALA A 108 -3.07 -1.31 -6.03
C ALA A 108 -2.43 -1.75 -4.71
N VAL A 109 -3.27 -2.03 -3.70
CA VAL A 109 -2.84 -2.58 -2.41
C VAL A 109 -3.28 -4.03 -2.32
N ARG A 110 -2.36 -4.93 -1.96
CA ARG A 110 -2.65 -6.37 -1.87
C ARG A 110 -2.11 -6.95 -0.57
N PHE A 111 -2.89 -7.84 0.03
CA PHE A 111 -2.47 -8.66 1.17
C PHE A 111 -2.57 -10.14 0.81
N PRO A 112 -1.58 -10.73 0.09
CA PRO A 112 -1.68 -12.10 -0.42
C PRO A 112 -1.89 -13.17 0.66
N HIS A 113 -1.42 -12.89 1.87
CA HIS A 113 -1.56 -13.76 3.05
C HIS A 113 -2.31 -13.06 4.19
N GLY A 114 -3.08 -12.02 3.87
CA GLY A 114 -3.82 -11.21 4.83
C GLY A 114 -5.13 -10.72 4.26
N LEU A 115 -5.75 -9.77 4.94
CA LEU A 115 -7.05 -9.24 4.57
C LEU A 115 -7.04 -7.73 4.81
N ILE A 116 -7.61 -6.97 3.88
CA ILE A 116 -7.96 -5.57 4.11
C ILE A 116 -9.30 -5.56 4.85
N THR A 117 -9.33 -4.95 6.02
CA THR A 117 -10.55 -4.84 6.83
C THR A 117 -11.15 -3.45 6.80
N GLU A 118 -10.33 -2.43 6.57
CA GLU A 118 -10.65 -1.01 6.70
C GLU A 118 -9.82 -0.25 5.66
N TRP A 119 -10.39 0.75 4.98
CA TRP A 119 -9.69 1.53 3.94
C TRP A 119 -10.25 2.93 3.74
N TYR A 120 -9.41 3.80 3.21
CA TYR A 120 -9.74 5.12 2.67
C TYR A 120 -8.58 5.55 1.74
N PRO A 121 -8.81 6.21 0.60
CA PRO A 121 -10.12 6.61 0.02
C PRO A 121 -10.94 5.42 -0.48
N GLN A 122 -12.12 5.69 -1.06
CA GLN A 122 -12.94 4.65 -1.69
C GLN A 122 -12.13 3.94 -2.77
N ALA A 123 -12.14 2.60 -2.74
CA ALA A 123 -11.53 1.77 -3.78
C ALA A 123 -12.57 1.41 -4.85
N ASP A 124 -12.11 1.29 -6.09
CA ASP A 124 -12.93 0.82 -7.21
C ASP A 124 -13.17 -0.69 -7.16
N GLU A 125 -12.22 -1.45 -6.58
CA GLU A 125 -12.25 -2.91 -6.41
C GLU A 125 -11.63 -3.32 -5.06
N ILE A 126 -12.22 -4.33 -4.40
CA ILE A 126 -11.79 -4.90 -3.11
C ILE A 126 -11.91 -6.41 -3.12
#